data_AF-A0A662AZX9-F1
#
_entry.id   AF-A0A662AZX9-F1
#
_cell.length_a   1.000
_cell.length_b   1.000
_cell.length_c   1.000
_cell.angle_alpha   90.00
_cell.angle_beta   90.00
_cell.angle_gamma   90.00
#
_symmetry.space_group_name_H-M   'P 1'
#
loop_
_entity.id
_entity.type
_entity.pdbx_description
1 polymer ?
#
loop_
_entity_poly.entity_id
_entity_poly.type
_entity_poly.pdbx_seq_one_letter_code
_entity_poly.pdbx_strand_id
1 'polypeptide(L)' 'ELIYKESTVETVIQLVEQGVAEKLIRADIPVLLVANTLWMTVLSVVRFVTMKPALLEALELSQDQILESHFELVLNGIKS' A
#
# COMPACT_ATOMS: atom_id res chain seq x y z
N GLU A 1 -22.38 4.08 15.06
CA GLU A 1 -20.95 3.77 15.30
C GLU A 1 -20.68 2.26 15.37
N LEU A 2 -20.93 1.49 14.30
CA LEU A 2 -20.79 0.03 14.36
C LEU A 2 -20.20 -0.63 13.09
N ILE A 3 -19.64 0.16 12.15
CA ILE A 3 -19.10 -0.36 10.88
C ILE A 3 -17.55 -0.39 10.86
N TYR A 4 -16.88 0.29 11.79
CA TYR A 4 -15.42 0.49 11.71
C TYR A 4 -14.55 -0.57 12.38
N LYS A 5 -15.10 -1.49 13.18
CA LYS A 5 -14.30 -2.49 13.92
C LYS A 5 -13.64 -3.56 13.03
N GLU A 6 -14.02 -3.66 11.76
CA GLU A 6 -13.43 -4.58 10.76
C GLU A 6 -12.97 -3.84 9.49
N SER A 7 -12.77 -2.53 9.56
CA SER A 7 -12.33 -1.76 8.40
C SER A 7 -10.86 -2.04 8.10
N THR A 8 -10.57 -2.60 6.92
CA THR A 8 -9.19 -2.81 6.44
C THR A 8 -8.38 -1.51 6.39
N VAL A 9 -9.05 -0.38 6.16
CA VAL A 9 -8.41 0.95 6.16
C VAL A 9 -8.02 1.36 7.59
N GLU A 10 -8.86 1.08 8.58
CA GLU A 10 -8.56 1.35 9.99
C GLU A 10 -7.35 0.54 10.45
N THR A 11 -7.25 -0.73 10.04
CA THR A 11 -6.06 -1.56 10.30
C THR A 11 -4.80 -0.94 9.72
N VAL A 12 -4.84 -0.40 8.50
CA VAL A 12 -3.70 0.28 7.89
C VAL A 12 -3.33 1.55 8.65
N ILE A 13 -4.32 2.33 9.12
CA ILE A 13 -4.06 3.51 9.95
C ILE A 13 -3.30 3.12 11.21
N GLN A 14 -3.78 2.11 11.95
CA GLN A 14 -3.14 1.64 13.19
C GLN A 14 -1.71 1.14 12.96
N LEU A 15 -1.46 0.42 11.87
CA LEU A 15 -0.11 -0.03 11.49
C LEU A 15 0.83 1.15 11.20
N VAL A 16 0.31 2.21 10.55
CA VAL A 16 1.09 3.42 10.29
C VAL A 16 1.38 4.17 11.58
N GLU A 17 0.39 4.32 12.48
CA GLU A 17 0.59 4.94 13.79
C GLU A 17 1.66 4.22 14.60
N GLN A 18 1.59 2.88 14.65
CA GLN A 18 2.59 2.05 15.31
C GLN A 18 3.97 2.23 14.66
N GLY A 19 4.07 2.17 13.33
CA GLY A 19 5.34 2.35 12.62
C GLY A 19 5.97 3.72 12.83
N VAL A 20 5.17 4.78 12.97
CA VAL A 20 5.65 6.13 13.33
C VAL A 20 6.16 6.15 14.78
N ALA A 21 5.42 5.55 15.72
CA ALA A 21 5.84 5.46 17.13
C ALA A 21 7.16 4.67 17.29
N GLU A 22 7.34 3.63 16.49
CA GLU A 22 8.54 2.78 16.45
C GLU A 22 9.68 3.37 15.59
N LYS A 23 9.48 4.53 14.96
CA LYS A 23 10.43 5.17 14.03
C LYS A 23 10.81 4.30 12.83
N LEU A 24 9.92 3.41 12.41
CA LEU A 24 10.04 2.62 11.18
C LEU A 24 9.45 3.37 9.98
N ILE A 25 8.46 4.23 10.23
CA ILE A 25 7.81 5.08 9.24
C ILE A 25 8.13 6.54 9.55
N ARG A 26 8.37 7.33 8.51
CA ARG A 26 8.60 8.78 8.59
C ARG A 26 7.45 9.52 9.30
N ALA A 27 7.79 10.45 10.17
CA ALA A 27 6.82 11.19 11.00
C ALA A 27 6.48 12.59 10.46
N ASP A 28 7.12 13.02 9.37
CA ASP A 28 6.95 14.35 8.77
C ASP A 28 5.68 14.48 7.91
N ILE A 29 4.98 13.37 7.66
CA ILE A 29 3.71 13.31 6.92
C ILE A 29 2.59 12.86 7.87
N PRO A 30 1.38 13.47 7.81
CA PRO A 30 0.25 13.01 8.62
C PRO A 30 -0.07 11.53 8.41
N VAL A 31 -0.24 10.78 9.51
CA VAL A 31 -0.55 9.33 9.51
C VAL A 31 -1.70 8.99 8.57
N LEU A 32 -2.82 9.71 8.65
CA LEU A 32 -3.98 9.46 7.81
C LEU A 32 -3.68 9.62 6.32
N LEU A 33 -2.78 10.52 5.94
CA LEU A 33 -2.39 10.72 4.54
C LEU A 33 -1.52 9.55 4.06
N VAL A 34 -0.57 9.12 4.87
CA VAL A 34 0.27 7.93 4.59
C VAL A 34 -0.62 6.69 4.46
N ALA A 35 -1.47 6.41 5.45
CA ALA A 35 -2.34 5.24 5.47
C ALA A 35 -3.30 5.18 4.27
N ASN A 36 -3.96 6.29 3.94
CA ASN A 36 -4.83 6.34 2.76
C ASN A 36 -4.06 6.16 1.45
N THR A 37 -2.88 6.76 1.34
CA THR A 37 -2.04 6.60 0.14
C THR A 37 -1.62 5.15 -0.02
N LEU A 38 -1.12 4.50 1.04
CA LEU A 38 -0.76 3.08 1.05
C LEU A 38 -1.92 2.19 0.63
N TRP A 39 -3.09 2.41 1.22
CA TRP A 39 -4.28 1.63 0.90
C TRP A 39 -4.65 1.76 -0.59
N MET A 40 -4.67 2.99 -1.10
CA MET A 40 -5.03 3.28 -2.48
C MET A 40 -4.00 2.73 -3.47
N THR A 41 -2.69 2.83 -3.19
CA THR A 41 -1.64 2.32 -4.08
C THR A 41 -1.68 0.79 -4.16
N VAL A 42 -1.78 0.10 -3.02
CA VAL A 42 -1.89 -1.36 -2.95
C VAL A 42 -3.15 -1.84 -3.69
N LEU A 43 -4.31 -1.24 -3.44
CA LEU A 43 -5.55 -1.61 -4.13
C LEU A 43 -5.45 -1.37 -5.64
N SER A 44 -4.83 -0.26 -6.05
CA SER A 44 -4.70 0.09 -7.46
C SER A 44 -3.82 -0.89 -8.22
N VAL A 45 -2.67 -1.28 -7.66
CA VAL A 45 -1.78 -2.26 -8.32
C VAL A 45 -2.44 -3.64 -8.39
N VAL A 46 -3.11 -4.09 -7.33
CA VAL A 46 -3.83 -5.38 -7.31
C VAL A 46 -4.92 -5.38 -8.39
N ARG A 47 -5.70 -4.30 -8.51
CA ARG A 47 -6.71 -4.17 -9.58
C ARG A 47 -6.08 -4.15 -10.97
N PHE A 48 -4.96 -3.45 -11.14
CA PHE A 48 -4.27 -3.39 -12.42
C PHE A 48 -3.80 -4.77 -12.89
N VAL A 49 -3.07 -5.51 -12.03
CA VAL A 49 -2.52 -6.82 -12.40
C VAL A 49 -3.61 -7.87 -12.65
N THR A 50 -4.73 -7.77 -11.95
CA THR A 50 -5.88 -8.67 -12.13
C THR A 50 -6.72 -8.35 -13.38
N MET A 51 -6.90 -7.07 -13.71
CA MET A 51 -7.78 -6.65 -14.81
C MET A 51 -7.08 -6.58 -16.17
N LYS A 52 -5.75 -6.55 -16.22
CA LYS A 52 -4.98 -6.34 -17.46
C LYS A 52 -3.96 -7.44 -17.76
N PRO A 53 -4.31 -8.75 -17.64
CA PRO A 53 -3.34 -9.83 -17.86
C PRO A 53 -2.72 -9.80 -19.26
N ALA A 54 -3.50 -9.50 -20.31
CA ALA A 54 -3.00 -9.41 -21.68
C ALA A 54 -1.97 -8.27 -21.89
N LEU A 55 -2.08 -7.18 -21.14
CA LEU A 55 -1.08 -6.11 -21.19
C LEU A 55 0.22 -6.54 -20.53
N LEU A 56 0.12 -7.30 -19.43
CA LEU A 56 1.30 -7.83 -18.75
C LEU A 56 2.05 -8.82 -19.66
N GLU A 57 1.31 -9.70 -20.32
CA GLU A 57 1.85 -10.63 -21.31
C GLU A 57 2.54 -9.91 -22.46
N ALA A 58 1.91 -8.86 -23.02
CA ALA A 58 2.50 -8.05 -24.09
C ALA A 58 3.78 -7.31 -23.67
N LEU A 59 3.97 -7.07 -22.38
CA LEU A 59 5.17 -6.46 -21.80
C LEU A 59 6.16 -7.50 -21.25
N GLU A 60 5.87 -8.79 -21.38
CA GLU A 60 6.65 -9.90 -20.82
C GLU A 60 6.88 -9.77 -19.30
N LEU A 61 5.88 -9.23 -18.58
CA LEU A 61 5.93 -9.02 -17.13
C LEU A 61 5.09 -10.06 -16.38
N SER A 62 5.64 -10.60 -15.30
CA SER A 62 4.86 -11.41 -14.36
C SER A 62 4.10 -10.55 -13.35
N GLN A 63 2.99 -11.07 -12.83
CA GLN A 63 2.23 -10.38 -11.78
C GLN A 63 3.07 -10.19 -10.52
N ASP A 64 3.85 -11.22 -10.13
CA ASP A 64 4.69 -11.19 -8.94
C ASP A 64 5.76 -10.11 -9.03
N GLN A 65 6.41 -9.95 -10.20
CA GLN A 65 7.41 -8.90 -10.42
C GLN A 65 6.83 -7.50 -10.25
N ILE A 66 5.60 -7.27 -10.72
CA ILE A 66 4.93 -5.97 -10.61
C ILE A 66 4.54 -5.70 -9.16
N LEU A 67 4.00 -6.69 -8.46
CA LEU A 67 3.62 -6.53 -7.05
C LEU A 67 4.85 -6.28 -6.17
N GLU A 68 5.92 -7.07 -6.34
CA GLU A 68 7.17 -6.93 -5.60
C GLU A 68 7.79 -5.55 -5.79
N SER A 69 7.99 -5.14 -7.05
CA SER A 69 8.57 -3.83 -7.36
C SER A 69 7.70 -2.66 -6.88
N HIS A 70 6.38 -2.77 -6.97
CA HIS A 70 5.48 -1.73 -6.48
C HIS A 70 5.51 -1.62 -4.95
N PHE A 71 5.47 -2.75 -4.23
CA PHE A 71 5.55 -2.74 -2.78
C PHE A 71 6.90 -2.24 -2.29
N GLU A 72 8.00 -2.60 -2.94
CA GLU A 72 9.31 -2.05 -2.62
C GLU A 72 9.34 -0.53 -2.78
N LEU A 73 8.84 0.01 -3.89
CA LEU A 73 8.78 1.45 -4.16
C LEU A 73 7.96 2.19 -3.09
N VAL A 74 6.77 1.66 -2.78
CA VAL A 74 5.88 2.24 -1.77
C VAL A 74 6.53 2.22 -0.38
N LEU A 75 7.12 1.10 0.01
CA LEU A 75 7.81 0.96 1.30
C LEU A 75 8.99 1.94 1.40
N ASN A 76 9.80 2.05 0.36
CA ASN A 76 10.93 2.97 0.35
C ASN A 76 10.52 4.45 0.39
N GLY A 77 9.31 4.79 -0.04
CA GLY A 77 8.78 6.16 0.07
C GLY A 77 8.38 6.58 1.49
N ILE A 78 8.15 5.62 2.39
CA ILE A 78 7.60 5.87 3.74
C ILE A 78 8.54 5.50 4.89
N LYS A 79 9.60 4.73 4.65
CA LYS A 79 10.58 4.36 5.68
C LYS A 79 11.30 5.59 6.26
N SER A 80 11.64 5.53 7.55
CA SER A 80 12.58 6.46 8.21
C SER A 80 14.04 6.06 7.97
#